data_AF-A0A537L9K4-F1
#
_entry.id   AF-A0A537L9K4-F1
#
_cell.length_a   1.000
_cell.length_b   1.000
_cell.length_c   1.000
_cell.angle_alpha   90.00
_cell.angle_beta   90.00
_cell.angle_gamma   90.00
#
_symmetry.space_group_name_H-M   'P 1'
#
loop_
_entity.id
_entity.type
_entity.pdbx_description
1 polymer ?
#
loop_
_entity_poly.entity_id
_entity_poly.type
_entity_poly.pdbx_seq_one_letter_code
_entity_poly.pdbx_strand_id
1 'polypeptide(L)'
;MPPGSAPFLSFFAIMYMNIAAITFMALALLARGLSPAQTGVVLGVLPVVQVITQPVWGVLADTSGQTKRLLTLACAGLVAASVGLWAARAFVPLLLAMVAVAVMRAGILPLVTAMALAHLGRNDRGFGRIRLWG
;
A
#
# COMPACT_ATOMS: atom_id res chain seq x y z
N MET A 1 -5.95 -14.17 -29.09
CA MET A 1 -5.07 -13.45 -28.13
C MET A 1 -3.63 -13.73 -28.51
N PRO A 2 -2.74 -12.73 -28.49
CA PRO A 2 -1.33 -12.98 -28.78
C PRO A 2 -0.73 -13.93 -27.72
N PRO A 3 0.08 -14.92 -28.11
CA PRO A 3 0.72 -15.84 -27.17
C PRO A 3 1.62 -15.05 -26.20
N GLY A 4 1.44 -15.27 -24.90
CA GLY A 4 2.16 -14.54 -23.84
C GLY A 4 1.39 -13.38 -23.17
N SER A 5 0.13 -13.11 -23.54
CA SER A 5 -0.66 -12.00 -22.96
C SER A 5 -1.29 -12.30 -21.59
N ALA A 6 -1.29 -13.56 -21.12
CA ALA A 6 -1.91 -13.97 -19.86
C ALA A 6 -1.34 -13.27 -18.60
N PRO A 7 -0.01 -13.18 -18.38
CA PRO A 7 0.54 -12.46 -17.23
C PRO A 7 0.21 -10.96 -17.28
N PHE A 8 0.22 -10.37 -18.48
CA PHE A 8 -0.14 -8.97 -18.68
C PHE A 8 -1.60 -8.69 -18.34
N LEU A 9 -2.52 -9.54 -18.81
CA LEU A 9 -3.94 -9.42 -18.50
C LEU A 9 -4.20 -9.60 -16.99
N SER A 10 -3.49 -10.52 -16.35
CA SER A 10 -3.59 -10.75 -14.91
C SER A 10 -3.13 -9.54 -14.11
N PHE A 11 -2.03 -8.91 -14.50
CA PHE A 11 -1.56 -7.66 -13.91
C PHE A 11 -2.59 -6.54 -14.02
N PHE A 12 -3.14 -6.31 -15.22
CA PHE A 12 -4.18 -5.30 -15.45
C PHE A 12 -5.47 -5.59 -14.65
N ALA A 13 -5.90 -6.85 -14.60
CA ALA A 13 -7.06 -7.26 -13.84
C ALA A 13 -6.89 -6.96 -12.33
N ILE A 14 -5.73 -7.29 -11.76
CA ILE A 14 -5.40 -7.01 -10.35
C ILE A 14 -5.39 -5.50 -10.08
N MET A 15 -4.82 -4.72 -10.99
CA MET A 15 -4.75 -3.26 -10.86
C MET A 15 -6.16 -2.63 -10.83
N TYR A 16 -7.02 -2.99 -11.77
CA TYR A 16 -8.40 -2.48 -11.79
C TYR A 16 -9.24 -2.99 -10.64
N MET A 17 -9.03 -4.23 -10.20
CA MET A 17 -9.69 -4.77 -9.01
C MET A 17 -9.30 -3.98 -7.75
N ASN A 18 -8.02 -3.58 -7.62
CA ASN A 18 -7.57 -2.73 -6.53
C ASN A 18 -8.23 -1.34 -6.55
N ILE A 19 -8.28 -0.69 -7.72
CA ILE A 19 -8.93 0.62 -7.87
C ILE A 19 -10.41 0.52 -7.49
N ALA A 20 -11.12 -0.49 -8.02
CA ALA A 20 -12.52 -0.72 -7.69
C ALA A 20 -12.73 -0.96 -6.18
N ALA A 21 -11.87 -1.77 -5.55
CA ALA A 21 -11.95 -2.04 -4.12
C ALA A 21 -11.80 -0.77 -3.27
N ILE A 22 -10.94 0.16 -3.67
CA ILE A 22 -10.76 1.45 -2.97
C ILE A 22 -12.01 2.32 -3.15
N THR A 23 -12.52 2.45 -4.38
CA THR A 23 -13.69 3.29 -4.69
C THR A 23 -14.94 2.84 -3.94
N PHE A 24 -15.17 1.52 -3.82
CA PHE A 24 -16.34 0.97 -3.13
C PHE A 24 -16.13 0.69 -1.64
N MET A 25 -14.95 0.99 -1.09
CA MET A 25 -14.64 0.71 0.32
C MET A 25 -15.63 1.41 1.27
N ALA A 26 -15.95 2.67 1.00
CA ALA A 26 -16.92 3.43 1.81
C ALA A 26 -18.30 2.75 1.83
N LEU A 27 -18.76 2.32 0.66
CA LEU A 27 -20.04 1.63 0.50
C LEU A 27 -20.03 0.27 1.21
N ALA A 28 -18.92 -0.47 1.13
CA ALA A 28 -18.77 -1.75 1.81
C ALA A 28 -18.80 -1.60 3.35
N LEU A 29 -18.21 -0.54 3.90
CA LEU A 29 -18.24 -0.25 5.34
C LEU A 29 -19.64 0.13 5.82
N LEU A 30 -20.36 0.95 5.05
CA LEU A 30 -21.76 1.28 5.32
C LEU A 30 -22.65 0.03 5.27
N ALA A 31 -22.45 -0.85 4.28
CA ALA A 31 -23.18 -2.11 4.17
C ALA A 31 -22.89 -3.08 5.33
N ARG A 32 -21.74 -2.96 6.00
CA ARG A 32 -21.39 -3.69 7.23
C ARG A 32 -22.01 -3.08 8.49
N GLY A 33 -22.86 -2.06 8.36
CA GLY A 33 -23.60 -1.43 9.46
C GLY A 33 -22.83 -0.34 10.22
N LEU A 34 -21.70 0.14 9.70
CA LEU A 34 -21.00 1.28 10.30
C LEU A 34 -21.80 2.57 10.05
N SER A 35 -21.78 3.47 11.04
CA SER A 35 -22.37 4.80 10.86
C SER A 35 -21.56 5.64 9.86
N PRO A 36 -22.16 6.66 9.20
CA PRO A 36 -21.44 7.54 8.30
C PRO A 36 -20.21 8.21 8.95
N ALA A 37 -20.32 8.59 10.22
CA ALA A 37 -19.21 9.16 10.99
C ALA A 37 -18.07 8.14 11.20
N GLN A 38 -18.40 6.89 11.55
CA GLN A 38 -17.42 5.82 11.74
C GLN A 38 -16.71 5.47 10.42
N THR A 39 -17.46 5.37 9.31
CA THR A 39 -16.89 5.15 7.98
C THR A 39 -15.94 6.28 7.60
N GLY A 40 -16.33 7.54 7.84
CA GLY A 40 -15.47 8.71 7.62
C GLY A 40 -14.16 8.64 8.41
N VAL A 41 -14.23 8.28 9.69
CA VAL A 41 -13.04 8.11 10.54
C VAL A 41 -12.13 7.00 10.02
N VAL A 42 -12.68 5.84 9.67
CA VAL A 42 -11.90 4.70 9.16
C VAL A 42 -11.20 5.04 7.85
N LEU A 43 -11.89 5.70 6.92
CA LEU A 43 -11.28 6.10 5.65
C LEU A 43 -10.27 7.24 5.83
N GLY A 44 -10.57 8.19 6.72
CA GLY A 44 -9.72 9.33 7.03
C GLY A 44 -8.44 8.99 7.80
N VAL A 45 -8.42 7.87 8.54
CA VAL A 45 -7.22 7.43 9.25
C VAL A 45 -6.08 7.09 8.29
N LEU A 46 -6.40 6.64 7.08
CA LEU A 46 -5.44 6.19 6.09
C LEU A 46 -4.43 7.29 5.70
N PRO A 47 -4.86 8.47 5.19
CA PRO A 47 -3.94 9.54 4.86
C PRO A 47 -3.20 10.10 6.09
N VAL A 48 -3.88 10.22 7.24
CA VAL A 48 -3.29 10.76 8.48
C VAL A 48 -2.11 9.91 8.94
N VAL A 49 -2.30 8.59 9.03
CA VAL A 49 -1.25 7.66 9.43
C VAL A 49 -0.14 7.59 8.39
N GLN A 50 -0.49 7.66 7.10
CA GLN A 50 0.50 7.64 6.02
C GLN A 50 1.49 8.80 6.10
N VAL A 51 1.02 10.03 6.35
CA VAL A 51 1.90 11.22 6.47
C VAL A 51 2.95 11.03 7.56
N ILE A 52 2.56 10.44 8.68
CA ILE A 52 3.45 10.23 9.84
C ILE A 52 4.39 9.04 9.60
N THR A 53 3.89 7.96 8.98
CA THR A 53 4.63 6.71 8.87
C THR A 53 5.61 6.70 7.69
N GLN A 54 5.35 7.48 6.64
CA GLN A 54 6.22 7.56 5.47
C GLN A 54 7.69 7.90 5.81
N PRO A 55 7.99 8.95 6.61
CA PRO A 55 9.36 9.26 7.04
C PRO A 55 10.01 8.13 7.84
N VAL A 56 9.24 7.41 8.68
CA VAL A 56 9.75 6.32 9.52
C VAL A 56 10.33 5.20 8.67
N TRP A 57 9.62 4.79 7.61
CA TRP A 57 10.13 3.80 6.67
C TRP A 57 11.37 4.28 5.92
N GLY A 58 11.43 5.57 5.59
CA GLY A 58 12.62 6.19 4.97
C GLY A 58 13.85 6.07 5.87
N VAL A 59 13.74 6.51 7.14
CA VAL A 59 14.83 6.42 8.11
C VAL A 59 15.26 4.96 8.34
N LEU A 60 14.30 4.04 8.45
CA LEU A 60 14.59 2.60 8.60
C LEU A 60 15.32 2.04 7.37
N ALA A 61 14.94 2.46 6.16
CA ALA A 61 15.61 2.04 4.92
C ALA A 61 17.06 2.54 4.87
N ASP A 62 17.25 3.82 5.18
CA ASP A 62 18.55 4.49 5.10
C ASP A 62 19.53 3.95 6.16
N THR A 63 19.04 3.67 7.38
CA THR A 63 19.88 3.16 8.47
C THR A 63 20.18 1.67 8.38
N SER A 64 19.23 0.86 7.89
CA SER A 64 19.41 -0.60 7.84
C SER A 64 20.22 -1.09 6.64
N GLY A 65 20.30 -0.29 5.56
CA GLY A 65 20.89 -0.71 4.28
C GLY A 65 20.20 -1.92 3.62
N GLN A 66 19.05 -2.35 4.15
CA GLN A 66 18.37 -3.60 3.82
C GLN A 66 16.98 -3.35 3.21
N THR A 67 16.89 -2.39 2.28
CA THR A 67 15.63 -1.93 1.66
C THR A 67 14.79 -3.09 1.10
N LYS A 68 15.43 -4.12 0.51
CA LYS A 68 14.73 -5.32 0.03
C LYS A 68 14.01 -6.08 1.15
N ARG A 69 14.65 -6.29 2.29
CA ARG A 69 14.04 -6.99 3.44
C ARG A 69 12.90 -6.17 4.04
N LEU A 70 13.09 -4.85 4.17
CA LEU A 70 12.03 -3.94 4.62
C LEU A 70 10.84 -3.94 3.67
N LEU A 71 11.06 -3.95 2.35
CA LEU A 71 9.99 -4.05 1.37
C LEU A 71 9.23 -5.38 1.50
N THR A 72 9.93 -6.51 1.68
CA THR A 72 9.30 -7.80 1.92
C THR A 72 8.46 -7.78 3.20
N LEU A 73 8.97 -7.20 4.29
CA LEU A 73 8.25 -7.04 5.55
C LEU A 73 7.00 -6.16 5.39
N ALA A 74 7.11 -5.03 4.69
CA ALA A 74 5.99 -4.14 4.43
C ALA A 74 4.89 -4.84 3.61
N CYS A 75 5.26 -5.58 2.56
CA CYS A 75 4.32 -6.36 1.75
C CYS A 75 3.67 -7.49 2.56
N ALA A 76 4.45 -8.27 3.31
CA ALA A 76 3.93 -9.36 4.15
C ALA A 76 3.01 -8.82 5.27
N GLY A 77 3.42 -7.73 5.91
CA GLY A 77 2.64 -7.03 6.93
C GLY A 77 1.34 -6.47 6.36
N LEU A 78 1.35 -5.94 5.13
CA LEU A 78 0.15 -5.47 4.45
C LEU A 78 -0.84 -6.61 4.18
N VAL A 79 -0.35 -7.77 3.74
CA VAL A 79 -1.21 -8.96 3.56
C VAL A 79 -1.83 -9.37 4.90
N ALA A 80 -1.03 -9.47 5.96
CA ALA A 80 -1.52 -9.84 7.29
C ALA A 80 -2.55 -8.83 7.82
N ALA A 81 -2.30 -7.53 7.70
CA ALA A 81 -3.23 -6.47 8.09
C ALA A 81 -4.54 -6.51 7.29
N SER A 82 -4.46 -6.84 6.00
CA SER A 82 -5.64 -6.97 5.13
C SER A 82 -6.53 -8.15 5.53
N VAL A 83 -5.94 -9.27 5.96
CA VAL A 83 -6.70 -10.40 6.54
C VAL A 83 -7.41 -9.98 7.83
N GLY A 84 -6.74 -9.20 8.68
CA GLY A 84 -7.33 -8.62 9.90
C GLY A 84 -8.54 -7.74 9.60
N LEU A 85 -8.49 -6.94 8.53
CA LEU A 85 -9.61 -6.10 8.09
C LEU A 85 -10.83 -6.94 7.65
N TRP A 86 -10.59 -8.10 7.04
CA TRP A 86 -11.66 -9.00 6.65
C TRP A 86 -12.34 -9.65 7.86
N ALA A 87 -11.54 -10.09 8.85
CA ALA A 87 -12.01 -10.73 10.08
C ALA A 87 -12.73 -9.77 11.06
N ALA A 88 -12.44 -8.47 11.00
CA ALA A 88 -13.03 -7.49 11.89
C ALA A 88 -14.55 -7.32 11.67
N ARG A 89 -15.33 -7.43 12.76
CA ARG A 89 -16.80 -7.25 12.75
C ARG A 89 -17.29 -6.04 13.56
N ALA A 90 -16.42 -5.43 14.36
CA ALA A 90 -16.73 -4.26 15.18
C ALA A 90 -15.87 -3.06 14.77
N PHE A 91 -16.30 -1.85 15.14
CA PHE A 91 -15.63 -0.61 14.76
C PHE A 91 -14.16 -0.55 15.21
N VAL A 92 -13.88 -0.85 16.48
CA VAL A 92 -12.51 -0.76 17.04
C VAL A 92 -11.51 -1.69 16.34
N PRO A 93 -11.77 -3.02 16.19
CA PRO A 93 -10.83 -3.88 15.47
C PRO A 93 -10.70 -3.52 13.99
N LEU A 94 -11.76 -2.97 13.37
CA LEU A 94 -11.71 -2.50 12.00
C LEU A 94 -10.80 -1.27 11.86
N LEU A 95 -10.90 -0.31 12.79
CA LEU A 95 -10.05 0.86 12.85
C LEU A 95 -8.58 0.47 13.06
N LEU A 96 -8.30 -0.43 14.00
CA LEU A 96 -6.93 -0.93 14.25
C LEU A 96 -6.35 -1.65 13.02
N ALA A 97 -7.15 -2.49 12.36
CA ALA A 97 -6.74 -3.15 11.12
C ALA A 97 -6.45 -2.12 10.01
N MET A 98 -7.26 -1.07 9.89
CA MET A 98 -7.06 -0.01 8.92
C MET A 98 -5.79 0.81 9.20
N VAL A 99 -5.49 1.10 10.47
CA VAL A 99 -4.22 1.72 10.88
C VAL A 99 -3.05 0.84 10.51
N ALA A 100 -3.10 -0.47 10.79
CA ALA A 100 -2.06 -1.41 10.40
C ALA A 100 -1.85 -1.45 8.88
N VAL A 101 -2.93 -1.48 8.09
CA VAL A 101 -2.88 -1.37 6.63
C VAL A 101 -2.20 -0.06 6.21
N ALA A 102 -2.57 1.08 6.82
CA ALA A 102 -1.98 2.37 6.51
C ALA A 102 -0.47 2.42 6.78
N VAL A 103 -0.04 1.90 7.94
CA VAL A 103 1.37 1.84 8.35
C VAL A 103 2.20 1.01 7.37
N MET A 104 1.72 -0.20 7.03
CA MET A 104 2.45 -1.11 6.15
C MET A 104 2.48 -0.60 4.71
N ARG A 105 1.35 -0.06 4.22
CA ARG A 105 1.24 0.49 2.87
C ARG A 105 2.09 1.75 2.67
N ALA A 106 2.24 2.58 3.71
CA ALA A 106 3.00 3.84 3.64
C ALA A 106 4.45 3.64 3.19
N GLY A 107 5.08 2.52 3.57
CA GLY A 107 6.47 2.23 3.27
C GLY A 107 6.72 1.67 1.86
N ILE A 108 5.72 1.07 1.21
CA ILE A 108 5.94 0.30 -0.03
C ILE A 108 6.47 1.20 -1.15
N LEU A 109 5.79 2.31 -1.44
CA LEU A 109 6.19 3.22 -2.50
C LEU A 109 7.61 3.81 -2.29
N PRO A 110 7.96 4.41 -1.13
CA PRO A 110 9.30 4.94 -0.92
C PRO A 110 10.39 3.85 -0.91
N LEU A 111 10.10 2.64 -0.42
CA LEU A 111 11.06 1.53 -0.45
C LEU A 111 11.31 1.05 -1.89
N VAL A 112 10.27 0.96 -2.72
CA VAL A 112 10.39 0.59 -4.13
C VAL A 112 11.20 1.64 -4.89
N THR A 113 10.96 2.93 -4.67
CA THR A 113 11.72 3.99 -5.34
C THR A 113 13.18 4.02 -4.88
N ALA A 114 13.45 3.80 -3.59
CA ALA A 114 14.80 3.67 -3.07
C ALA A 114 15.54 2.46 -3.66
N MET A 115 14.87 1.30 -3.78
CA MET A 115 15.45 0.12 -4.44
C MET A 115 15.75 0.36 -5.92
N ALA A 116 14.84 1.02 -6.64
CA ALA A 116 15.04 1.35 -8.05
C ALA A 116 16.26 2.28 -8.23
N LEU A 117 16.37 3.32 -7.38
CA LEU A 117 17.49 4.25 -7.41
C LEU A 117 18.82 3.56 -7.07
N ALA A 118 18.82 2.67 -6.08
CA ALA A 118 20.00 1.87 -5.72
C ALA A 118 20.43 0.94 -6.87
N HIS A 119 19.48 0.39 -7.63
CA HIS A 119 19.76 -0.48 -8.76
C HIS A 119 20.35 0.27 -9.98
N LEU A 120 19.96 1.53 -10.19
CA LEU A 120 20.42 2.36 -11.31
C LEU A 120 21.79 3.02 -11.06
N GLY A 121 22.25 3.06 -9.81
CA GLY A 121 23.54 3.66 -9.45
C GLY A 121 23.59 5.20 -9.55
N ARG A 122 24.64 5.81 -9.00
CA ARG A 122 24.79 7.28 -8.86
C ARG A 122 25.04 8.04 -10.17
N ASN A 123 25.22 7.35 -11.30
CA ASN A 123 25.69 7.94 -12.54
C ASN A 123 24.63 8.12 -13.63
N ASP A 124 23.36 7.71 -13.43
CA ASP A 124 22.47 7.56 -14.58
C ASP A 124 21.34 8.59 -14.70
N ARG A 125 21.30 9.20 -15.89
CA ARG A 125 20.26 10.12 -16.39
C ARG A 125 18.89 9.44 -16.56
N GLY A 126 18.79 8.16 -16.22
CA GLY A 126 17.60 7.30 -16.36
C GLY A 126 16.56 7.40 -15.23
N PHE A 127 16.90 7.88 -14.03
CA PHE A 127 15.92 7.99 -12.93
C PHE A 127 14.78 8.97 -13.26
N GLY A 128 15.10 10.07 -13.95
CA GLY A 128 14.09 11.00 -14.47
C GLY A 128 13.13 10.34 -15.45
N ARG A 129 13.62 9.45 -16.33
CA ARG A 129 12.77 8.65 -17.23
C ARG A 129 11.89 7.66 -16.45
N ILE A 130 12.44 6.96 -15.47
CA ILE A 130 11.65 5.99 -14.69
C ILE A 130 10.55 6.67 -13.87
N ARG A 131 10.77 7.90 -13.39
CA ARG A 131 9.76 8.68 -12.67
C ARG A 131 8.73 9.35 -13.60
N LEU A 132 9.10 9.63 -14.86
CA LEU A 132 8.20 10.18 -15.89
C LEU A 132 7.22 9.13 -16.45
N TRP A 133 7.65 7.87 -16.50
CA TRP A 133 6.83 6.74 -16.96
C TRP A 133 6.31 5.87 -15.82
N GLY A 134 6.62 6.25 -14.57
CA GLY A 134 6.15 5.59 -13.35
C GLY A 134 4.67 5.84 -13.11
#